data_AF-A0A2M7VKZ3-F1
#
_entry.id   AF-A0A2M7VKZ3-F1
#
_cell.length_a   1.000
_cell.length_b   1.000
_cell.length_c   1.000
_cell.angle_alpha   90.00
_cell.angle_beta   90.00
_cell.angle_gamma   90.00
#
_symmetry.space_group_name_H-M   'P 1'
#
loop_
_entity.id
_entity.type
_entity.pdbx_description
1 polymer ?
#
loop_
_entity_poly.entity_id
_entity_poly.type
_entity_poly.pdbx_seq_one_letter_code
_entity_poly.pdbx_strand_id
1 'polypeptide(L)' 'TVDFESLKQDDLTIRNRDTMKQERVKIKDLIKVLSKFLEPEAKKI' A
#
# COMPACT_ATOMS: atom_id res chain seq x y z
N THR A 1 4.54 -1.34 6.79
CA THR A 1 4.95 -0.95 8.16
C THR A 1 3.76 -0.37 8.86
N VAL A 2 3.44 -0.93 10.03
CA VAL A 2 2.43 -0.37 10.94
C VAL A 2 3.21 0.14 12.16
N ASP A 3 3.12 1.44 12.41
CA ASP A 3 3.83 2.17 13.46
C ASP A 3 2.83 2.82 14.45
N PHE A 4 3.33 3.50 15.49
CA PHE A 4 2.45 4.15 16.46
C PHE A 4 1.58 5.27 15.86
N GLU A 5 2.03 5.90 14.77
CA GLU A 5 1.26 6.92 14.05
C GLU A 5 0.12 6.30 13.23
N SER A 6 0.33 5.08 12.73
CA SER A 6 -0.64 4.31 11.97
C SER A 6 -1.94 4.13 12.76
N LEU A 7 -1.82 3.87 14.07
CA LEU A 7 -2.96 3.73 14.99
C LEU A 7 -3.71 5.05 15.25
N LYS A 8 -3.07 6.19 15.03
CA LYS A 8 -3.68 7.51 15.23
C LYS A 8 -4.30 8.08 13.96
N GLN A 9 -3.76 7.72 12.80
CA GLN A 9 -4.09 8.32 11.51
C GLN A 9 -4.80 7.35 10.54
N ASP A 10 -5.04 6.11 10.96
CA ASP A 10 -5.63 5.03 10.16
C ASP A 10 -4.93 4.83 8.82
N ASP A 11 -3.60 4.86 8.85
CA ASP A 11 -2.75 4.72 7.69
C ASP A 11 -1.56 3.80 7.97
N LEU A 12 -0.80 3.46 6.94
CA LEU A 12 0.37 2.61 7.04
C LEU A 12 1.35 2.96 5.94
N THR A 13 2.61 2.58 6.12
CA THR A 13 3.63 2.78 5.10
C THR A 13 3.87 1.52 4.28
N ILE A 14 3.73 1.58 2.97
CA ILE A 14 4.15 0.54 2.02
C ILE A 14 5.57 0.84 1.57
N ARG A 15 6.45 -0.17 1.59
CA ARG A 15 7.81 -0.06 1.05
C ARG A 15 7.97 -0.99 -0.15
N ASN A 16 8.23 -0.43 -1.32
CA ASN A 16 8.54 -1.20 -2.50
C ASN A 16 9.96 -1.79 -2.37
N ARG A 17 10.09 -3.11 -2.55
CA ARG A 17 11.36 -3.83 -2.38
C ARG A 17 12.42 -3.40 -3.40
N ASP A 18 12.03 -3.32 -4.67
CA ASP A 18 12.97 -3.16 -5.78
C ASP A 18 13.48 -1.73 -5.89
N THR A 19 12.61 -0.75 -5.63
CA THR A 19 12.95 0.68 -5.70
C THR A 19 13.35 1.29 -4.35
N MET A 20 13.17 0.56 -3.25
CA MET A 20 13.29 1.04 -1.86
C MET A 20 12.40 2.25 -1.50
N LYS A 21 11.51 2.68 -2.40
CA LYS A 21 10.59 3.80 -2.16
C LYS A 21 9.56 3.44 -1.09
N GLN A 22 9.19 4.44 -0.30
CA GLN A 22 8.21 4.34 0.77
C GLN A 22 7.07 5.32 0.50
N GLU A 23 5.84 4.86 0.68
CA GLU A 23 4.63 5.68 0.54
C GLU A 23 3.67 5.39 1.69
N ARG A 24 2.97 6.43 2.17
CA ARG A 24 1.95 6.29 3.23
C ARG A 24 0.57 6.23 2.60
N VAL A 25 -0.19 5.21 2.96
CA VAL A 25 -1.50 4.91 2.39
C VAL A 25 -2.50 4.67 3.50
N LYS A 26 -3.76 5.08 3.29
CA LYS A 26 -4.83 4.79 4.25
C LYS A 26 -5.08 3.28 4.32
N ILE A 27 -5.35 2.76 5.52
CA ILE A 27 -5.59 1.32 5.75
C ILE A 27 -6.74 0.83 4.86
N LYS A 28 -7.82 1.62 4.72
CA LYS A 28 -8.97 1.30 3.86
C LYS A 28 -8.62 1.10 2.39
N ASP A 29 -7.54 1.73 1.92
CA ASP A 29 -7.12 1.69 0.51
C ASP A 29 -6.01 0.64 0.28
N LEU A 30 -5.53 -0.03 1.34
CA LEU A 30 -4.43 -0.99 1.28
C LEU A 30 -4.63 -2.07 0.22
N ILE A 31 -5.78 -2.73 0.22
CA ILE A 31 -6.08 -3.82 -0.71
C ILE A 31 -6.05 -3.31 -2.15
N LYS A 32 -6.68 -2.16 -2.41
CA LYS A 32 -6.70 -1.53 -3.73
C LYS A 32 -5.29 -1.18 -4.21
N VAL A 33 -4.43 -0.67 -3.31
CA VAL A 33 -3.05 -0.33 -3.64
C VAL A 33 -2.23 -1.60 -3.94
N LEU A 34 -2.33 -2.63 -3.10
CA LEU A 34 -1.63 -3.90 -3.30
C LEU A 34 -2.09 -4.63 -4.57
N SER A 35 -3.38 -4.61 -4.90
CA SER A 35 -3.90 -5.17 -6.16
C SER A 35 -3.21 -4.59 -7.39
N LYS A 36 -2.86 -3.30 -7.40
CA LYS A 36 -2.12 -2.69 -8.53
C LYS A 36 -0.71 -3.24 -8.71
N PHE A 37 -0.09 -3.75 -7.64
CA PHE A 37 1.24 -4.33 -7.69
C PHE A 37 1.21 -5.84 -8.01
N LEU A 38 0.09 -6.50 -7.72
CA LEU A 38 -0.07 -7.96 -7.86
C LEU A 38 -0.78 -8.36 -9.15
N GLU A 39 -1.71 -7.53 -9.64
CA GLU A 39 -2.45 -7.83 -10.85
C GLU A 39 -1.67 -7.34 -12.09
N PRO A 40 -1.34 -8.22 -13.04
CA PRO A 40 -0.96 -7.77 -14.37
C PRO A 40 -2.14 -7.00 -14.98
N GLU A 41 -1.87 -5.97 -15.75
CA GLU A 41 -2.86 -5.04 -16.35
C GLU A 41 -4.02 -5.74 -17.14
N ALA A 42 -3.93 -7.05 -17.36
CA ALA A 42 -4.81 -7.90 -18.16
C ALA A 42 -6.17 -8.28 -17.51
N LYS A 43 -6.51 -7.86 -16.28
CA LYS A 43 -7.81 -8.12 -15.65
C LYS A 43 -8.74 -6.90 -15.51
N LYS A 44 -8.53 -5.87 -16.33
CA LYS A 44 -9.58 -4.88 -16.62
C LYS A 44 -10.43 -5.41 -17.78
N ILE A 45 -11.34 -6.34 -17.50
CA ILE A 45 -12.40 -6.76 -18.43
C ILE A 45 -13.74 -6.59 -17.71
#